data_AF-A0A1I7E9P0-F1
#
_entry.id   AF-A0A1I7E9P0-F1
#
_cell.length_a   1.000
_cell.length_b   1.000
_cell.length_c   1.000
_cell.angle_alpha   90.00
_cell.angle_beta   90.00
_cell.angle_gamma   90.00
#
_symmetry.space_group_name_H-M   'P 1'
#
loop_
_entity.id
_entity.type
_entity.pdbx_description
1 polymer ?
#
loop_
_entity_poly.entity_id
_entity_poly.type
_entity_poly.pdbx_seq_one_letter_code
_entity_poly.pdbx_strand_id
1 'polypeptide(L)' 'MSTPSESFDVTEFKKRVENCFSLTVLEKLHSLICRALPAAERKEYILLINQQEEKILNLERNNHRTNEFSN' A
#
# COMPACT_ATOMS: atom_id res chain seq x y z
N MET A 1 5.76 -30.83 14.30
CA MET A 1 6.18 -29.43 14.51
C MET A 1 5.36 -28.60 13.55
N SER A 2 4.32 -27.92 14.05
CA SER A 2 3.52 -27.03 13.20
C SER A 2 4.34 -25.76 12.98
N THR A 3 4.79 -25.54 11.74
CA THR A 3 5.32 -24.24 11.34
C THR A 3 4.27 -23.19 11.70
N PRO A 4 4.63 -22.04 12.32
CA PRO A 4 3.69 -20.95 12.41
C PRO A 4 3.31 -20.62 10.97
N SER A 5 2.09 -20.96 10.56
CA SER A 5 1.49 -20.30 9.41
C SER A 5 1.53 -18.82 9.79
N GLU A 6 2.45 -18.06 9.19
CA GLU A 6 2.39 -16.61 9.17
C GLU A 6 1.08 -16.25 8.47
N SER A 7 0.00 -16.31 9.23
CA SER A 7 -1.28 -15.74 8.86
C SER A 7 -1.01 -14.26 8.63
N PHE A 8 -1.10 -13.84 7.38
CA PHE A 8 -1.08 -12.42 7.04
C PHE A 8 -2.20 -11.75 7.83
N ASP A 9 -1.82 -11.00 8.86
CA ASP A 9 -2.76 -10.24 9.64
C ASP A 9 -3.08 -8.96 8.87
N VAL A 10 -4.34 -8.84 8.43
CA VAL A 10 -4.79 -7.70 7.64
C VAL A 10 -4.74 -6.38 8.40
N THR A 11 -4.86 -6.42 9.73
CA THR A 11 -4.77 -5.23 10.59
C THR A 11 -3.34 -4.71 10.64
N GLU A 12 -2.36 -5.61 10.77
CA GLU A 12 -0.94 -5.24 10.71
C GLU A 12 -0.55 -4.73 9.33
N PHE A 13 -1.01 -5.41 8.28
CA PHE A 13 -0.79 -4.97 6.91
C PHE A 13 -1.37 -3.57 6.65
N LYS A 14 -2.59 -3.32 7.11
CA LYS A 14 -3.23 -2.00 7.03
C LYS A 14 -2.37 -0.91 7.66
N LYS A 15 -1.89 -1.13 8.89
CA LYS A 15 -1.01 -0.16 9.57
C LYS A 15 0.26 0.10 8.78
N ARG A 16 0.86 -0.93 8.19
CA ARG A 16 2.06 -0.79 7.37
C ARG A 16 1.81 0.01 6.10
N VAL A 17 0.68 -0.22 5.44
CA VAL A 17 0.27 0.52 4.24
C VAL A 17 -0.05 1.97 4.57
N GLU A 18 -0.81 2.25 5.64
CA GLU A 18 -1.18 3.61 6.03
C GLU A 18 0.03 4.50 6.37
N ASN A 19 1.11 3.91 6.87
CA ASN A 19 2.38 4.61 7.15
C ASN A 19 3.34 4.63 5.95
N CYS A 20 2.95 4.11 4.79
CA CYS A 20 3.80 4.08 3.60
C CYS A 20 3.62 5.35 2.77
N PHE A 21 4.71 6.08 2.54
CA PHE A 21 4.74 7.32 1.74
C PHE A 21 5.56 7.19 0.45
N SER A 22 5.93 5.96 0.07
CA SER A 22 6.72 5.68 -1.14
C SER A 22 5.95 4.75 -2.07
N LEU A 23 5.73 5.20 -3.31
CA LEU A 23 5.10 4.40 -4.37
C LEU A 23 5.86 3.09 -4.61
N THR A 24 7.20 3.15 -4.69
CA THR A 24 8.04 1.96 -4.90
C THR A 24 7.89 0.92 -3.78
N VAL A 25 7.63 1.36 -2.54
CA VAL A 25 7.37 0.44 -1.42
C VAL A 25 5.98 -0.17 -1.54
N LEU A 26 4.96 0.61 -1.93
CA LEU A 26 3.62 0.08 -2.22
C LEU A 26 3.62 -0.95 -3.35
N GLU A 27 4.37 -0.72 -4.43
CA GLU A 27 4.50 -1.69 -5.54
C GLU A 27 5.11 -3.02 -5.09
N LYS A 28 6.10 -2.96 -4.19
CA LYS A 28 6.71 -4.15 -3.58
C LYS A 28 5.71 -4.90 -2.70
N LEU A 29 4.92 -4.18 -1.90
CA LEU A 29 3.85 -4.79 -1.08
C LEU A 29 2.79 -5.43 -1.96
N HIS A 30 2.37 -4.77 -3.05
CA HIS A 30 1.43 -5.33 -4.02
C HIS A 30 1.96 -6.63 -4.64
N SER A 31 3.22 -6.63 -5.08
CA SER A 31 3.88 -7.82 -5.63
C SER A 31 3.96 -8.96 -4.62
N LEU A 32 4.24 -8.65 -3.36
CA LEU A 32 4.31 -9.62 -2.28
C LEU A 32 2.95 -10.24 -1.99
N ILE A 33 1.90 -9.43 -1.87
CA ILE A 33 0.52 -9.89 -1.69
C ILE A 33 0.06 -10.77 -2.85
N CYS A 34 0.39 -10.41 -4.08
CA CYS A 34 0.03 -11.19 -5.26
C CYS A 34 0.71 -12.57 -5.30
N ARG A 35 1.89 -12.72 -4.68
CA ARG A 35 2.65 -13.99 -4.59
C ARG A 35 2.26 -14.81 -3.37
N ALA A 36 1.96 -14.17 -2.25
CA ALA A 36 1.72 -14.82 -0.98
C ALA A 36 0.28 -15.30 -0.80
N LEU A 37 -0.70 -14.58 -1.37
CA LEU A 37 -2.12 -14.85 -1.16
C LEU A 37 -2.82 -15.25 -2.46
N PRO A 38 -3.76 -16.21 -2.43
CA PRO A 38 -4.59 -16.52 -3.58
C PRO A 38 -5.52 -15.34 -3.91
N ALA A 39 -6.03 -15.34 -5.15
CA ALA A 39 -6.84 -14.24 -5.67
C ALA A 39 -8.08 -13.91 -4.81
N ALA A 40 -8.67 -14.92 -4.17
CA ALA A 40 -9.83 -14.76 -3.30
C ALA A 40 -9.52 -13.95 -2.02
N GLU A 41 -8.30 -14.05 -1.49
CA GLU A 41 -7.93 -13.49 -0.19
C GLU A 41 -7.23 -12.13 -0.33
N ARG A 42 -6.63 -11.83 -1.49
CA ARG A 42 -5.88 -10.58 -1.69
C ARG A 42 -6.72 -9.32 -1.97
N LYS A 43 -8.04 -9.44 -2.13
CA LYS A 43 -8.90 -8.31 -2.54
C LYS A 43 -8.85 -7.15 -1.55
N GLU A 44 -8.89 -7.43 -0.25
CA GLU A 44 -8.85 -6.42 0.81
C GLU A 44 -7.48 -5.74 0.89
N TYR A 45 -6.40 -6.51 0.75
CA TYR A 45 -5.02 -6.01 0.73
C TYR A 45 -4.74 -5.07 -0.45
N ILE A 46 -5.20 -5.44 -1.66
CA ILE A 46 -5.06 -4.61 -2.86
C ILE A 46 -5.83 -3.30 -2.69
N LEU A 47 -7.03 -3.34 -2.10
CA LEU A 47 -7.81 -2.13 -1.85
C LEU A 47 -7.04 -1.15 -0.94
N LEU A 48 -6.43 -1.64 0.14
CA LEU A 48 -5.63 -0.81 1.04
C LEU A 48 -4.43 -0.18 0.33
N ILE A 49 -3.72 -0.94 -0.51
CA ILE A 49 -2.59 -0.44 -1.29
C ILE A 49 -3.05 0.68 -2.24
N ASN A 50 -4.12 0.45 -3.01
CA ASN A 50 -4.64 1.42 -3.97
C ASN A 50 -5.09 2.72 -3.27
N GLN A 51 -5.75 2.61 -2.11
CA GLN A 51 -6.15 3.77 -1.31
C GLN A 51 -4.95 4.60 -0.86
N GLN A 52 -3.84 3.96 -0.47
CA GLN A 52 -2.64 4.69 -0.08
C GLN A 52 -1.90 5.28 -1.28
N GLU A 53 -1.84 4.56 -2.39
CA GLU A 53 -1.27 5.06 -3.65
C GLU A 53 -1.96 6.36 -4.09
N GLU A 54 -3.29 6.38 -4.09
CA GLU A 54 -4.06 7.57 -4.42
C GLU A 54 -3.74 8.75 -3.49
N LYS A 55 -3.59 8.50 -2.18
CA LYS A 55 -3.21 9.54 -1.21
C LYS A 55 -1.83 10.12 -1.53
N ILE A 56 -0.84 9.28 -1.83
CA ILE A 56 0.52 9.74 -2.18
C ILE A 56 0.46 10.58 -3.45
N LEU A 57 -0.19 10.09 -4.51
CA LEU A 57 -0.32 10.82 -5.79
C LEU A 57 -1.05 12.16 -5.62
N ASN A 58 -2.05 12.22 -4.74
CA ASN A 58 -2.75 13.46 -4.44
C ASN A 58 -1.84 14.44 -3.67
N LEU A 59 -1.03 13.97 -2.73
CA LEU A 59 -0.05 14.80 -2.02
C LEU A 59 1.00 15.36 -3.00
N GLU A 60 1.54 14.54 -3.89
CA GLU A 60 2.51 14.97 -4.90
C GLU A 60 1.91 16.01 -5.86
N ARG A 61 0.66 15.80 -6.33
CA ARG A 61 -0.06 16.77 -7.18
C ARG A 61 -0.31 18.10 -6.46
N ASN A 62 -0.71 18.07 -5.20
CA ASN A 62 -0.95 19.28 -4.42
C ASN A 62 0.35 20.06 -4.16
N ASN A 63 1.43 19.35 -3.84
CA ASN A 63 2.76 19.95 -3.69
C ASN A 63 3.23 20.64 -4.97
N HIS A 64 2.96 20.04 -6.14
CA HIS A 64 3.28 20.63 -7.44
C HIS A 64 2.48 21.91 -7.72
N ARG A 65 1.17 21.93 -7.44
CA ARG A 65 0.32 23.12 -7.61
C ARG A 65 0.77 24.31 -6.76
N THR A 66 1.13 24.11 -5.50
CA THR A 66 1.63 25.23 -4.66
C THR A 66 2.93 25.83 -5.16
N ASN A 67 3.74 25.05 -5.87
CA ASN A 67 5.01 25.50 -6.42
C ASN A 67 4.85 26.36 -7.68
N GLU A 68 3.74 26.22 -8.42
CA GLU A 68 3.46 27.01 -9.63
C GLU A 68 2.78 28.36 -9.37
N PHE A 69 2.20 28.57 -8.18
CA PHE A 69 1.60 29.87 -7.79
C PHE A 69 2.56 30.78 -7.00
N SER A 70 3.82 30.36 -6.82
CA SER A 70 4.81 31.09 -6.01
C SER A 70 5.93 31.72 -6.85
N ASN A 71 5.78 31.83 -8.18
CA ASN A 71 6.73 32.49 -9.09
C ASN A 71 6.09 33.65 -9.84
#